data_AF-A0A810Q4X5-F1
#
_entry.id   AF-A0A810Q4X5-F1
#
_cell.length_a   1.000
_cell.length_b   1.000
_cell.length_c   1.000
_cell.angle_alpha   90.00
_cell.angle_beta   90.00
_cell.angle_gamma   90.00
#
_symmetry.space_group_name_H-M   'P 1'
#
loop_
_entity.id
_entity.type
_entity.pdbx_description
1 polymer ?
#
loop_
_entity_poly.entity_id
_entity_poly.type
_entity_poly.pdbx_seq_one_letter_code
_entity_poly.pdbx_strand_id
1 'polypeptide(L)'
;MIKLKFKYGNSQTDLRFPCTEKEMNAALERIHAEDITPLELYVSEVIFPEELGCLQDRFVDLDEVNYLGKRMDSFFGDEEYQFYEAMKLEGFDTLPDLINLSFNLNRYPLIQDISDMGKIGREYLLTVKGCLPADDADDPKYAEFGRELIRSGKGVFTEHGLLFVDEDTPFVKDYDGQNFPAYVYDQMLCFIRAEYNGKTEFLYLPCEEEAIDKAFARLGTTADEVKITLEDFNTDSPEWFGRFREIASEEGVWTIPPYSTSCVTPCGTFCPHSNTTNGDDGNETAEKEKRPLGAGFARYQNLYEIRSFYQ
;
A
#
# COMPACT_ATOMS: atom_id res chain seq x y z
N MET A 1 -2.57 8.05 8.83
CA MET A 1 -4.04 7.83 8.82
C MET A 1 -4.76 9.14 8.55
N ILE A 2 -5.70 9.17 7.60
CA ILE A 2 -6.56 10.34 7.32
C ILE A 2 -7.98 10.03 7.80
N LYS A 3 -8.67 11.00 8.39
CA LYS A 3 -10.06 10.88 8.83
C LYS A 3 -10.85 12.12 8.42
N LEU A 4 -11.83 11.93 7.54
CA LEU A 4 -12.66 12.99 7.00
C LEU A 4 -14.13 12.76 7.34
N LYS A 5 -14.89 13.85 7.49
CA LYS A 5 -16.35 13.81 7.60
C LYS A 5 -16.98 14.32 6.31
N PHE A 6 -17.75 13.45 5.67
CA PHE A 6 -18.45 13.74 4.43
C PHE A 6 -19.90 14.09 4.70
N LYS A 7 -20.46 14.95 3.85
CA LYS A 7 -21.88 15.32 3.87
C LYS A 7 -22.50 15.09 2.49
N TYR A 8 -23.65 14.44 2.48
CA TYR A 8 -24.48 14.28 1.29
C TYR A 8 -25.94 14.59 1.63
N GLY A 9 -26.51 15.61 1.00
CA GLY A 9 -27.81 16.15 1.39
C GLY A 9 -27.86 16.58 2.86
N ASN A 10 -28.72 15.93 3.66
CA ASN A 10 -28.85 16.15 5.11
C ASN A 10 -28.15 15.07 5.95
N SER A 11 -27.50 14.10 5.31
CA SER A 11 -26.81 13.00 5.96
C SER A 11 -25.30 13.25 6.05
N GLN A 12 -24.65 12.65 7.04
CA GLN A 12 -23.21 12.75 7.25
C GLN A 12 -22.64 11.40 7.67
N THR A 13 -21.39 11.14 7.27
CA THR A 13 -20.60 9.98 7.72
C THR A 13 -19.15 10.40 7.87
N ASP A 14 -18.40 9.75 8.77
CA ASP A 14 -16.94 9.79 8.76
C ASP A 14 -16.36 8.54 8.11
N LEU A 15 -15.24 8.73 7.41
CA LEU A 15 -14.42 7.66 6.83
C LEU A 15 -12.98 7.84 7.29
N ARG A 16 -12.30 6.70 7.47
CA ARG A 16 -10.87 6.64 7.78
C ARG A 16 -10.16 6.03 6.60
N PHE A 17 -9.06 6.61 6.21
CA PHE A 17 -8.24 6.17 5.10
C PHE A 17 -6.83 5.77 5.59
N PRO A 18 -6.24 4.74 4.99
CA PRO A 18 -6.81 3.94 3.91
C PRO A 18 -7.95 2.99 4.38
N CYS A 19 -8.88 2.67 3.48
CA CYS A 19 -9.99 1.74 3.71
C CYS A 19 -10.24 0.82 2.49
N THR A 20 -10.95 -0.28 2.76
CA THR A 20 -11.43 -1.24 1.75
C THR A 20 -12.64 -0.72 0.97
N GLU A 21 -12.95 -1.32 -0.19
CA GLU A 21 -14.13 -0.95 -0.99
C GLU A 21 -15.41 -1.22 -0.20
N LYS A 22 -15.49 -2.36 0.49
CA LYS A 22 -16.58 -2.68 1.43
C LYS A 22 -16.82 -1.61 2.49
N GLU A 23 -15.76 -1.11 3.11
CA GLU A 23 -15.87 -0.07 4.14
C GLU A 23 -16.33 1.26 3.56
N MET A 24 -15.83 1.61 2.37
CA MET A 24 -16.24 2.80 1.63
C MET A 24 -17.71 2.73 1.25
N ASN A 25 -18.15 1.64 0.61
CA ASN A 25 -19.55 1.43 0.22
C ASN A 25 -20.49 1.42 1.42
N ALA A 26 -20.12 0.73 2.50
CA ALA A 26 -20.91 0.74 3.72
C ALA A 26 -21.08 2.15 4.30
N ALA A 27 -20.14 3.07 4.05
CA ALA A 27 -20.28 4.47 4.45
C ALA A 27 -21.13 5.30 3.47
N LEU A 28 -21.03 5.02 2.16
CA LEU A 28 -21.89 5.63 1.13
C LEU A 28 -23.35 5.24 1.34
N GLU A 29 -23.62 3.96 1.63
CA GLU A 29 -24.95 3.44 1.94
C GLU A 29 -25.61 4.15 3.13
N ARG A 30 -24.83 4.43 4.17
CA ARG A 30 -25.33 5.15 5.37
C ARG A 30 -25.84 6.55 5.06
N ILE A 31 -25.37 7.18 3.99
CA ILE A 31 -25.75 8.53 3.60
C ILE A 31 -26.57 8.56 2.31
N HIS A 32 -26.93 7.41 1.74
CA HIS A 32 -27.66 7.25 0.47
C HIS A 32 -26.91 7.86 -0.73
N ALA A 33 -25.60 7.60 -0.79
CA ALA A 33 -24.66 8.09 -1.80
C ALA A 33 -24.10 6.95 -2.67
N GLU A 34 -24.80 5.82 -2.78
CA GLU A 34 -24.30 4.62 -3.46
C GLU A 34 -24.08 4.83 -4.97
N ASP A 35 -24.89 5.67 -5.60
CA ASP A 35 -24.90 5.86 -7.07
C ASP A 35 -24.06 7.07 -7.54
N ILE A 36 -23.21 7.64 -6.68
CA ILE A 36 -22.44 8.85 -7.01
C ILE A 36 -21.35 8.54 -8.05
N THR A 37 -21.43 9.21 -9.19
CA THR A 37 -20.46 9.13 -10.28
C THR A 37 -20.20 10.53 -10.88
N PRO A 38 -18.96 11.04 -10.93
CA PRO A 38 -17.72 10.49 -10.33
C PRO A 38 -17.81 10.39 -8.80
N LEU A 39 -16.92 9.60 -8.18
CA LEU A 39 -16.94 9.30 -6.73
C LEU A 39 -16.43 10.49 -5.88
N GLU A 40 -17.03 11.65 -6.09
CA GLU A 40 -16.69 12.91 -5.43
C GLU A 40 -17.70 13.24 -4.33
N LEU A 41 -17.19 13.50 -3.12
CA LEU A 41 -18.02 13.89 -1.97
C LEU A 41 -17.51 15.16 -1.30
N TYR A 42 -18.46 15.93 -0.76
CA TYR A 42 -18.16 17.14 -0.02
C TYR A 42 -17.63 16.83 1.39
N VAL A 43 -16.44 17.32 1.68
CA VAL A 43 -15.78 17.24 2.99
C VAL A 43 -16.30 18.38 3.87
N SER A 44 -17.10 18.03 4.86
CA SER A 44 -17.61 18.98 5.84
C SER A 44 -16.63 19.30 6.98
N GLU A 45 -15.72 18.37 7.28
CA GLU A 45 -14.74 18.53 8.36
C GLU A 45 -13.54 17.61 8.11
N VAL A 46 -12.34 18.14 8.25
CA VAL A 46 -11.11 17.34 8.34
C VAL A 46 -10.90 17.03 9.83
N ILE A 47 -11.10 15.77 10.22
CA ILE A 47 -11.00 15.38 11.65
C ILE A 47 -9.54 15.16 12.03
N PHE A 48 -8.75 14.56 11.14
CA PHE A 48 -7.33 14.28 11.35
C PHE A 48 -6.69 13.88 10.01
N PRO A 49 -5.42 14.21 9.74
CA PRO A 49 -4.59 15.21 10.40
C PRO A 49 -5.12 16.64 10.13
N GLU A 50 -4.87 17.59 11.04
CA GLU A 50 -5.38 18.96 10.92
C GLU A 50 -4.70 19.76 9.80
N GLU A 51 -3.47 19.36 9.46
CA GLU A 51 -2.65 19.91 8.38
C GLU A 51 -3.33 19.75 7.01
N LEU A 52 -4.16 18.70 6.83
CA LEU A 52 -4.97 18.50 5.64
C LEU A 52 -6.25 19.35 5.60
N GLY A 53 -6.33 20.40 6.43
CA GLY A 53 -7.44 21.36 6.46
C GLY A 53 -7.74 22.03 5.11
N CYS A 54 -6.81 22.02 4.17
CA CYS A 54 -7.04 22.46 2.79
C CYS A 54 -8.13 21.67 2.05
N LEU A 55 -8.41 20.43 2.49
CA LEU A 55 -9.47 19.58 1.93
C LEU A 55 -10.86 19.92 2.49
N GLN A 56 -10.94 20.66 3.59
CA GLN A 56 -12.22 21.02 4.20
C GLN A 56 -12.99 21.99 3.28
N ASP A 57 -14.31 21.85 3.28
CA ASP A 57 -15.23 22.67 2.50
C ASP A 57 -15.05 22.53 0.97
N ARG A 58 -14.49 21.39 0.52
CA ARG A 58 -14.28 21.04 -0.90
C ARG A 58 -14.91 19.69 -1.24
N PHE A 59 -15.15 19.47 -2.52
CA PHE A 59 -15.41 18.13 -3.05
C PHE A 59 -14.08 17.45 -3.31
N VAL A 60 -13.99 16.18 -2.94
CA VAL A 60 -12.80 15.36 -3.12
C VAL A 60 -13.18 13.99 -3.68
N ASP A 61 -12.32 13.44 -4.52
CA ASP A 61 -12.42 12.06 -5.00
C ASP A 61 -12.02 11.10 -3.87
N LEU A 62 -12.89 10.15 -3.54
CA LEU A 62 -12.64 9.22 -2.43
C LEU A 62 -11.49 8.24 -2.72
N ASP A 63 -11.27 7.86 -3.98
CA ASP A 63 -10.17 6.97 -4.36
C ASP A 63 -8.83 7.73 -4.25
N GLU A 64 -8.78 9.01 -4.61
CA GLU A 64 -7.60 9.87 -4.41
C GLU A 64 -7.26 10.02 -2.93
N VAL A 65 -8.25 10.29 -2.07
CA VAL A 65 -8.04 10.36 -0.61
C VAL A 65 -7.57 9.02 -0.07
N ASN A 66 -8.16 7.91 -0.56
CA ASN A 66 -7.77 6.56 -0.15
C ASN A 66 -6.32 6.26 -0.55
N TYR A 67 -5.92 6.64 -1.77
CA TYR A 67 -4.57 6.49 -2.27
C TYR A 67 -3.55 7.31 -1.49
N LEU A 68 -3.84 8.60 -1.23
CA LEU A 68 -3.00 9.45 -0.37
C LEU A 68 -2.90 8.85 1.04
N GLY A 69 -4.00 8.31 1.57
CA GLY A 69 -4.01 7.58 2.84
C GLY A 69 -3.01 6.43 2.86
N LYS A 70 -2.97 5.60 1.81
CA LYS A 70 -1.98 4.50 1.67
C LYS A 70 -0.54 5.02 1.64
N ARG A 71 -0.29 6.14 0.95
CA ARG A 71 1.05 6.76 0.88
C ARG A 71 1.50 7.24 2.25
N MET A 72 0.66 8.03 2.92
CA MET A 72 0.97 8.60 4.24
C MET A 72 1.12 7.53 5.33
N ASP A 73 0.37 6.43 5.24
CA ASP A 73 0.47 5.33 6.21
C ASP A 73 1.81 4.57 6.13
N SER A 74 2.55 4.72 5.03
CA SER A 74 3.88 4.13 4.85
C SER A 74 5.03 5.09 5.14
N PHE A 75 4.73 6.33 5.53
CA PHE A 75 5.75 7.25 6.00
C PHE A 75 6.43 6.71 7.27
N PHE A 76 7.73 6.90 7.35
CA PHE A 76 8.55 6.44 8.45
C PHE A 76 9.33 7.59 9.08
N GLY A 77 9.54 7.52 10.40
CA GLY A 77 10.29 8.54 11.13
C GLY A 77 9.58 9.89 11.10
N ASP A 78 10.23 10.89 10.50
CA ASP A 78 9.79 12.29 10.41
C ASP A 78 9.25 12.69 9.02
N GLU A 79 9.07 11.73 8.11
CA GLU A 79 8.51 11.95 6.77
C GLU A 79 7.11 12.59 6.80
N GLU A 80 6.31 12.33 7.83
CA GLU A 80 5.00 12.98 8.00
C GLU A 80 5.14 14.49 8.23
N TYR A 81 6.05 14.92 9.11
CA TYR A 81 6.33 16.35 9.32
C TYR A 81 6.96 16.98 8.09
N GLN A 82 7.86 16.26 7.44
CA GLN A 82 8.47 16.67 6.18
C GLN A 82 7.42 16.94 5.10
N PHE A 83 6.44 16.04 4.97
CA PHE A 83 5.32 16.18 4.05
C PHE A 83 4.50 17.43 4.34
N TYR A 84 4.10 17.67 5.60
CA TYR A 84 3.31 18.85 5.94
C TYR A 84 4.07 20.16 5.73
N GLU A 85 5.35 20.22 6.08
CA GLU A 85 6.15 21.43 5.88
C GLU A 85 6.44 21.70 4.40
N ALA A 86 6.69 20.66 3.61
CA ALA A 86 6.84 20.79 2.16
C ALA A 86 5.51 21.22 1.50
N MET A 87 4.38 20.68 1.93
CA MET A 87 3.05 21.07 1.49
C MET A 87 2.79 22.56 1.76
N LYS A 88 3.07 23.05 2.97
CA LYS A 88 2.96 24.47 3.33
C LYS A 88 3.89 25.35 2.49
N LEU A 89 5.14 24.91 2.28
CA LEU A 89 6.16 25.65 1.53
C LEU A 89 5.76 25.83 0.05
N GLU A 90 5.31 24.76 -0.60
CA GLU A 90 4.91 24.76 -2.01
C GLU A 90 3.51 25.35 -2.24
N GLY A 91 2.71 25.46 -1.17
CA GLY A 91 1.33 25.93 -1.25
C GLY A 91 0.39 24.93 -1.94
N PHE A 92 0.69 23.64 -1.84
CA PHE A 92 -0.13 22.58 -2.42
C PHE A 92 -1.43 22.40 -1.63
N ASP A 93 -2.55 22.47 -2.34
CA ASP A 93 -3.90 22.42 -1.75
C ASP A 93 -4.87 21.50 -2.51
N THR A 94 -4.37 20.74 -3.49
CA THR A 94 -5.15 19.77 -4.27
C THR A 94 -4.67 18.35 -4.04
N LEU A 95 -5.56 17.35 -4.09
CA LEU A 95 -5.19 15.94 -3.93
C LEU A 95 -4.13 15.47 -4.94
N PRO A 96 -4.19 15.86 -6.23
CA PRO A 96 -3.12 15.55 -7.16
C PRO A 96 -1.74 16.09 -6.73
N ASP A 97 -1.68 17.32 -6.21
CA ASP A 97 -0.43 17.88 -5.71
C ASP A 97 0.06 17.16 -4.45
N LEU A 98 -0.84 16.81 -3.53
CA LEU A 98 -0.51 16.06 -2.32
C LEU A 98 -0.01 14.64 -2.64
N ILE A 99 -0.66 13.94 -3.57
CA ILE A 99 -0.23 12.62 -4.03
C ILE A 99 1.17 12.73 -4.66
N ASN A 100 1.38 13.68 -5.56
CA ASN A 100 2.70 13.89 -6.16
C ASN A 100 3.76 14.28 -5.12
N LEU A 101 3.44 15.14 -4.15
CA LEU A 101 4.36 15.48 -3.06
C LEU A 101 4.79 14.25 -2.26
N SER A 102 3.86 13.30 -2.03
CA SER A 102 4.18 12.06 -1.30
C SER A 102 5.27 11.22 -1.99
N PHE A 103 5.49 11.37 -3.30
CA PHE A 103 6.55 10.70 -4.05
C PHE A 103 7.86 11.49 -4.12
N ASN A 104 7.83 12.77 -3.73
CA ASN A 104 8.95 13.71 -3.91
C ASN A 104 9.55 14.17 -2.57
N LEU A 105 9.32 13.45 -1.48
CA LEU A 105 9.84 13.82 -0.16
C LEU A 105 11.37 13.93 -0.12
N ASN A 106 12.09 13.16 -0.94
CA ASN A 106 13.54 13.26 -1.06
C ASN A 106 14.05 14.65 -1.48
N ARG A 107 13.22 15.47 -2.14
CA ARG A 107 13.53 16.87 -2.51
C ARG A 107 13.49 17.82 -1.30
N TYR A 108 12.87 17.44 -0.19
CA TYR A 108 12.55 18.36 0.91
C TYR A 108 13.21 17.99 2.24
N PRO A 109 14.55 17.91 2.39
CA PRO A 109 15.15 17.52 3.67
C PRO A 109 14.71 18.39 4.84
N LEU A 110 14.16 17.76 5.88
CA LEU A 110 13.77 18.42 7.13
C LEU A 110 14.77 18.05 8.22
N ILE A 111 15.48 19.03 8.75
CA ILE A 111 16.51 18.81 9.77
C ILE A 111 16.00 19.31 11.11
N GLN A 112 15.70 18.40 12.03
CA GLN A 112 15.15 18.76 13.35
C GLN A 112 16.26 19.17 14.34
N ASP A 113 17.39 18.44 14.36
CA ASP A 113 18.52 18.71 15.25
C ASP A 113 19.61 19.51 14.53
N ILE A 114 19.56 20.84 14.69
CA ILE A 114 20.56 21.76 14.13
C ILE A 114 21.77 22.01 15.07
N SER A 115 21.91 21.24 16.15
CA SER A 115 23.00 21.44 17.11
C SER A 115 24.35 20.86 16.64
N ASP A 116 24.32 19.94 15.68
CA ASP A 116 25.48 19.22 15.17
C ASP A 116 25.57 19.32 13.64
N MET A 117 26.64 19.92 13.13
CA MET A 117 26.85 20.09 11.68
C MET A 117 26.99 18.76 10.94
N GLY A 118 27.55 17.74 11.59
CA GLY A 118 27.64 16.37 11.05
C GLY A 118 26.26 15.77 10.87
N LYS A 119 25.40 15.86 11.89
CA LYS A 119 24.01 15.39 11.76
C LYS A 119 23.24 16.13 10.68
N ILE A 120 23.34 17.46 10.63
CA ILE A 120 22.70 18.28 9.59
C ILE A 120 23.07 17.77 8.19
N GLY A 121 24.37 17.66 7.89
CA GLY A 121 24.83 17.23 6.57
C GLY A 121 24.46 15.78 6.26
N ARG A 122 24.47 14.90 7.27
CA ARG A 122 24.15 13.48 7.10
C ARG A 122 22.65 13.27 6.87
N GLU A 123 21.78 13.87 7.68
CA GLU A 123 20.32 13.78 7.52
C GLU A 123 19.90 14.34 6.16
N TYR A 124 20.43 15.50 5.75
CA TYR A 124 20.16 16.05 4.42
C TYR A 124 20.47 15.05 3.31
N LEU A 125 21.68 14.49 3.31
CA LEU A 125 22.11 13.58 2.26
C LEU A 125 21.35 12.25 2.31
N LEU A 126 20.98 11.78 3.50
CA LEU A 126 20.17 10.57 3.65
C LEU A 126 18.80 10.75 3.00
N THR A 127 18.14 11.89 3.22
CA THR A 127 16.86 12.20 2.59
C THR A 127 17.00 12.29 1.07
N VAL A 128 17.98 13.06 0.56
CA VAL A 128 18.14 13.26 -0.89
C VAL A 128 18.50 11.96 -1.62
N LYS A 129 19.38 11.14 -1.03
CA LYS A 129 19.91 9.93 -1.67
C LYS A 129 19.13 8.66 -1.34
N GLY A 130 18.31 8.66 -0.29
CA GLY A 130 17.60 7.50 0.25
C GLY A 130 18.49 6.48 0.96
N CYS A 131 19.82 6.57 0.86
CA CYS A 131 20.75 5.69 1.56
C CYS A 131 22.12 6.34 1.77
N LEU A 132 22.81 5.90 2.83
CA LEU A 132 24.19 6.24 3.12
C LEU A 132 24.94 5.01 3.63
N PRO A 133 26.28 4.95 3.48
CA PRO A 133 27.08 3.91 4.10
C PRO A 133 26.86 3.86 5.63
N ALA A 134 26.80 2.66 6.19
CA ALA A 134 26.58 2.49 7.63
C ALA A 134 27.86 2.78 8.45
N ASP A 135 29.02 2.62 7.84
CA ASP A 135 30.35 2.67 8.48
C ASP A 135 30.98 4.07 8.48
N ASP A 136 30.31 5.07 7.90
CA ASP A 136 30.84 6.43 7.79
C ASP A 136 30.11 7.46 8.66
N ALA A 137 29.30 7.03 9.63
CA ALA A 137 28.44 7.92 10.42
C ALA A 137 29.15 9.15 11.02
N ASP A 138 30.42 9.01 11.43
CA ASP A 138 31.25 10.07 12.02
C ASP A 138 32.23 10.72 11.02
N ASP A 139 32.06 10.48 9.71
CA ASP A 139 32.93 11.01 8.67
C ASP A 139 32.87 12.56 8.65
N PRO A 140 34.02 13.25 8.76
CA PRO A 140 34.08 14.71 8.74
C PRO A 140 33.42 15.38 7.54
N LYS A 141 33.23 14.66 6.42
CA LYS A 141 32.54 15.18 5.22
C LYS A 141 31.13 15.65 5.52
N TYR A 142 30.41 14.98 6.43
CA TYR A 142 29.05 15.37 6.78
C TYR A 142 29.05 16.71 7.52
N ALA A 143 30.00 16.90 8.42
CA ALA A 143 30.12 18.17 9.15
C ALA A 143 30.58 19.31 8.25
N GLU A 144 31.41 19.04 7.24
CA GLU A 144 31.77 20.01 6.21
C GLU A 144 30.55 20.44 5.39
N PHE A 145 29.80 19.48 4.86
CA PHE A 145 28.60 19.74 4.10
C PHE A 145 27.50 20.45 4.92
N GLY A 146 27.28 20.04 6.17
CA GLY A 146 26.33 20.73 7.06
C GLY A 146 26.70 22.19 7.33
N ARG A 147 27.98 22.51 7.45
CA ARG A 147 28.43 23.91 7.55
C ARG A 147 28.14 24.70 6.28
N GLU A 148 28.29 24.08 5.10
CA GLU A 148 27.95 24.71 3.82
C GLU A 148 26.45 24.97 3.70
N LEU A 149 25.61 23.98 4.07
CA LEU A 149 24.15 24.13 4.11
C LEU A 149 23.71 25.30 4.98
N ILE A 150 24.22 25.40 6.22
CA ILE A 150 23.87 26.51 7.12
C ILE A 150 24.37 27.85 6.58
N ARG A 151 25.59 27.90 6.01
CA ARG A 151 26.14 29.13 5.42
C ARG A 151 25.39 29.57 4.17
N SER A 152 24.78 28.65 3.43
CA SER A 152 24.01 28.96 2.23
C SER A 152 22.79 29.84 2.54
N GLY A 153 22.26 29.75 3.75
CA GLY A 153 21.05 30.47 4.16
C GLY A 153 19.78 30.04 3.43
N LYS A 154 19.81 28.92 2.71
CA LYS A 154 18.67 28.40 1.93
C LYS A 154 17.64 27.65 2.78
N GLY A 155 18.00 27.25 4.00
CA GLY A 155 17.08 26.56 4.92
C GLY A 155 15.97 27.49 5.41
N VAL A 156 14.74 27.00 5.41
CA VAL A 156 13.54 27.68 5.89
C VAL A 156 13.17 27.13 7.27
N PHE A 157 13.05 28.01 8.26
CA PHE A 157 12.60 27.60 9.60
C PHE A 157 11.10 27.27 9.58
N THR A 158 10.77 26.11 10.11
CA THR A 158 9.40 25.60 10.24
C THR A 158 9.07 25.29 11.70
N GLU A 159 7.85 24.85 11.95
CA GLU A 159 7.42 24.38 13.28
C GLU A 159 8.16 23.08 13.69
N HIS A 160 8.68 22.34 12.71
CA HIS A 160 9.25 21.01 12.90
C HIS A 160 10.77 20.92 12.63
N GLY A 161 11.42 22.01 12.22
CA GLY A 161 12.86 22.02 11.99
C GLY A 161 13.32 23.04 10.94
N LEU A 162 14.48 22.80 10.36
CA LEU A 162 15.01 23.55 9.23
C LEU A 162 14.77 22.77 7.94
N LEU A 163 13.83 23.21 7.13
CA LEU A 163 13.45 22.60 5.86
C LEU A 163 14.34 23.14 4.73
N PHE A 164 14.80 22.27 3.85
CA PHE A 164 15.53 22.63 2.64
C PHE A 164 14.75 22.21 1.40
N VAL A 165 15.02 22.89 0.29
CA VAL A 165 14.64 22.44 -1.05
C VAL A 165 15.93 22.08 -1.78
N ASP A 166 16.10 20.80 -2.10
CA ASP A 166 17.21 20.34 -2.91
C ASP A 166 16.95 20.70 -4.38
N GLU A 167 17.64 21.74 -4.87
CA GLU A 167 17.45 22.27 -6.23
C GLU A 167 17.86 21.26 -7.31
N ASP A 168 18.77 20.34 -7.01
CA ASP A 168 19.29 19.33 -7.93
C ASP A 168 18.34 18.12 -8.09
N THR A 169 17.44 17.89 -7.14
CA THR A 169 16.43 16.82 -7.17
C THR A 169 15.13 17.33 -7.79
N PRO A 170 14.82 17.05 -9.07
CA PRO A 170 13.63 17.60 -9.72
C PRO A 170 12.33 17.09 -9.07
N PHE A 171 11.30 17.93 -9.06
CA PHE A 171 9.95 17.51 -8.69
C PHE A 171 9.30 16.77 -9.87
N VAL A 172 8.97 15.49 -9.69
CA VAL A 172 8.36 14.63 -10.69
C VAL A 172 6.86 14.52 -10.45
N LYS A 173 6.05 14.72 -11.49
CA LYS A 173 4.60 14.56 -11.43
C LYS A 173 4.19 13.21 -12.01
N ASP A 174 4.26 12.16 -11.19
CA ASP A 174 3.89 10.80 -11.58
C ASP A 174 2.38 10.60 -11.66
N TYR A 175 1.61 11.30 -10.83
CA TYR A 175 0.15 11.26 -10.86
C TYR A 175 -0.40 12.39 -11.72
N ASP A 176 -1.20 12.03 -12.74
CA ASP A 176 -1.78 12.94 -13.72
C ASP A 176 -3.20 13.42 -13.38
N GLY A 177 -3.74 13.02 -12.22
CA GLY A 177 -5.12 13.29 -11.82
C GLY A 177 -6.13 12.28 -12.37
N GLN A 178 -5.67 11.21 -13.02
CA GLN A 178 -6.53 10.16 -13.54
C GLN A 178 -6.01 8.77 -13.19
N ASN A 179 -4.76 8.45 -13.53
CA ASN A 179 -4.22 7.11 -13.37
C ASN A 179 -3.21 7.04 -12.23
N PHE A 180 -3.50 6.20 -11.22
CA PHE A 180 -2.65 6.13 -10.04
C PHE A 180 -1.27 5.54 -10.36
N PRO A 181 -0.18 6.15 -9.85
CA PRO A 181 1.14 5.56 -9.96
C PRO A 181 1.20 4.18 -9.27
N ALA A 182 2.12 3.33 -9.72
CA ALA A 182 2.32 2.04 -9.08
C ALA A 182 2.71 2.22 -7.61
N TYR A 183 1.93 1.63 -6.72
CA TYR A 183 2.21 1.64 -5.29
C TYR A 183 1.76 0.35 -4.59
N VAL A 184 2.73 -0.44 -4.15
CA VAL A 184 2.52 -1.66 -3.36
C VAL A 184 2.34 -1.27 -1.90
N TYR A 185 1.11 -1.34 -1.40
CA TYR A 185 0.78 -0.94 -0.03
C TYR A 185 0.67 -2.12 0.94
N ASP A 186 -0.04 -3.18 0.56
CA ASP A 186 -0.30 -4.35 1.42
C ASP A 186 0.28 -5.63 0.79
N GLN A 187 0.29 -6.72 1.55
CA GLN A 187 0.69 -8.04 1.07
C GLN A 187 -0.15 -8.44 -0.15
N MET A 188 0.53 -8.71 -1.25
CA MET A 188 -0.06 -9.10 -2.52
C MET A 188 0.58 -10.39 -3.02
N LEU A 189 -0.18 -11.17 -3.78
CA LEU A 189 0.28 -12.36 -4.49
C LEU A 189 1.02 -11.97 -5.78
N CYS A 190 0.51 -10.97 -6.47
CA CYS A 190 1.03 -10.42 -7.72
C CYS A 190 0.37 -9.07 -7.99
N PHE A 191 0.95 -8.28 -8.90
CA PHE A 191 0.24 -7.15 -9.45
C PHE A 191 0.13 -7.26 -10.97
N ILE A 192 -0.98 -6.72 -11.47
CA ILE A 192 -1.31 -6.69 -12.87
C ILE A 192 -1.08 -5.27 -13.35
N ARG A 193 -0.33 -5.15 -14.44
CA ARG A 193 -0.23 -3.93 -15.23
C ARG A 193 -1.26 -3.98 -16.36
N ALA A 194 -2.22 -3.08 -16.31
CA ALA A 194 -3.26 -2.92 -17.32
C ALA A 194 -2.93 -1.71 -18.22
N GLU A 195 -2.81 -1.92 -19.53
CA GLU A 195 -2.47 -0.89 -20.50
C GLU A 195 -3.57 -0.68 -21.54
N TYR A 196 -3.96 0.57 -21.74
CA TYR A 196 -4.92 0.96 -22.78
C TYR A 196 -4.62 2.37 -23.29
N ASN A 197 -4.59 2.58 -24.61
CA ASN A 197 -4.33 3.88 -25.25
C ASN A 197 -3.09 4.63 -24.71
N GLY A 198 -2.02 3.91 -24.35
CA GLY A 198 -0.79 4.48 -23.80
C GLY A 198 -0.86 4.88 -22.33
N LYS A 199 -2.00 4.66 -21.67
CA LYS A 199 -2.17 4.80 -20.21
C LYS A 199 -1.94 3.47 -19.51
N THR A 200 -1.64 3.54 -18.22
CA THR A 200 -1.37 2.36 -17.40
C THR A 200 -2.08 2.49 -16.06
N GLU A 201 -2.72 1.41 -15.61
CA GLU A 201 -3.22 1.23 -14.24
C GLU A 201 -2.62 -0.04 -13.65
N PHE A 202 -2.62 -0.12 -12.32
CA PHE A 202 -2.10 -1.25 -11.57
C PHE A 202 -3.18 -1.84 -10.68
N LEU A 203 -3.30 -3.17 -10.70
CA LEU A 203 -4.19 -3.94 -9.84
C LEU A 203 -3.37 -4.87 -8.95
N TYR A 204 -3.66 -4.88 -7.66
CA TYR A 204 -2.89 -5.63 -6.66
C TYR A 204 -3.72 -6.81 -6.17
N LEU A 205 -3.38 -8.04 -6.56
CA LEU A 205 -4.18 -9.22 -6.24
C LEU A 205 -3.73 -9.90 -4.94
N PRO A 206 -4.66 -10.42 -4.11
CA PRO A 206 -6.11 -10.36 -4.29
C PRO A 206 -6.67 -8.96 -4.00
N CYS A 207 -7.58 -8.47 -4.84
CA CYS A 207 -8.37 -7.25 -4.60
C CYS A 207 -9.87 -7.54 -4.72
N GLU A 208 -10.67 -6.57 -4.29
CA GLU A 208 -12.11 -6.59 -4.46
C GLU A 208 -12.50 -6.34 -5.92
N GLU A 209 -13.57 -6.98 -6.40
CA GLU A 209 -14.05 -6.87 -7.79
C GLU A 209 -14.28 -5.41 -8.21
N GLU A 210 -14.84 -4.59 -7.33
CA GLU A 210 -15.05 -3.17 -7.59
C GLU A 210 -13.76 -2.38 -7.79
N ALA A 211 -12.66 -2.76 -7.13
CA ALA A 211 -11.36 -2.12 -7.37
C ALA A 211 -10.86 -2.40 -8.81
N ILE A 212 -11.23 -3.55 -9.38
CA ILE A 212 -10.96 -3.91 -10.78
C ILE A 212 -11.78 -3.02 -11.71
N ASP A 213 -13.09 -2.91 -11.46
CA ASP A 213 -14.00 -2.08 -12.26
C ASP A 213 -13.58 -0.61 -12.26
N LYS A 214 -13.23 -0.06 -11.08
CA LYS A 214 -12.73 1.31 -10.94
C LYS A 214 -11.43 1.54 -11.72
N ALA A 215 -10.49 0.59 -11.71
CA ALA A 215 -9.25 0.72 -12.48
C ALA A 215 -9.51 0.76 -13.98
N PHE A 216 -10.39 -0.10 -14.50
CA PHE A 216 -10.74 -0.07 -15.92
C PHE A 216 -11.55 1.17 -16.30
N ALA A 217 -12.44 1.64 -15.42
CA ALA A 217 -13.12 2.92 -15.60
C ALA A 217 -12.15 4.09 -15.71
N ARG A 218 -11.11 4.16 -14.87
CA ARG A 218 -10.06 5.19 -14.96
C ARG A 218 -9.22 5.10 -16.24
N LEU A 219 -8.94 3.89 -16.74
CA LEU A 219 -8.34 3.70 -18.08
C LEU A 219 -9.27 4.09 -19.24
N GLY A 220 -10.58 4.17 -18.99
CA GLY A 220 -11.60 4.42 -20.01
C GLY A 220 -11.85 3.21 -20.90
N THR A 221 -11.77 2.00 -20.34
CA THR A 221 -11.88 0.73 -21.07
C THR A 221 -12.65 -0.32 -20.27
N THR A 222 -12.89 -1.49 -20.88
CA THR A 222 -13.42 -2.69 -20.21
C THR A 222 -12.35 -3.79 -20.19
N ALA A 223 -12.61 -4.86 -19.44
CA ALA A 223 -11.69 -6.00 -19.33
C ALA A 223 -11.37 -6.67 -20.70
N ASP A 224 -12.25 -6.54 -21.69
CA ASP A 224 -12.10 -7.19 -23.00
C ASP A 224 -11.09 -6.47 -23.93
N GLU A 225 -10.86 -5.18 -23.72
CA GLU A 225 -10.06 -4.33 -24.62
C GLU A 225 -8.68 -3.97 -24.04
N VAL A 226 -8.41 -4.35 -22.79
CA VAL A 226 -7.21 -3.95 -22.06
C VAL A 226 -6.08 -4.98 -22.22
N LYS A 227 -4.85 -4.50 -22.44
CA LYS A 227 -3.67 -5.37 -22.43
C LYS A 227 -3.23 -5.60 -20.99
N ILE A 228 -3.27 -6.85 -20.54
CA ILE A 228 -2.92 -7.27 -19.17
C ILE A 228 -1.54 -7.91 -19.17
N THR A 229 -0.65 -7.45 -18.29
CA THR A 229 0.65 -8.07 -18.01
C THR A 229 0.75 -8.39 -16.52
N LEU A 230 1.17 -9.59 -16.18
CA LEU A 230 1.44 -9.98 -14.79
C LEU A 230 2.88 -9.61 -14.43
N GLU A 231 3.07 -8.84 -13.35
CA GLU A 231 4.36 -8.38 -12.88
C GLU A 231 4.61 -8.83 -11.42
N ASP A 232 5.89 -8.95 -11.06
CA ASP A 232 6.39 -9.36 -9.74
C ASP A 232 5.78 -10.66 -9.18
N PHE A 233 5.60 -11.63 -10.07
CA PHE A 233 5.22 -12.99 -9.70
C PHE A 233 6.47 -13.88 -9.71
N ASN A 234 7.10 -14.04 -8.56
CA ASN A 234 8.28 -14.87 -8.42
C ASN A 234 7.90 -16.29 -7.97
N THR A 235 7.49 -17.14 -8.92
CA THR A 235 7.44 -18.57 -8.70
C THR A 235 8.19 -19.30 -9.81
N ASP A 236 9.13 -20.16 -9.43
CA ASP A 236 9.76 -21.12 -10.33
C ASP A 236 8.99 -22.46 -10.37
N SER A 237 7.83 -22.53 -9.72
CA SER A 237 7.04 -23.76 -9.62
C SER A 237 6.19 -23.99 -10.88
N PRO A 238 6.45 -25.06 -11.64
CA PRO A 238 5.63 -25.45 -12.79
C PRO A 238 4.18 -25.73 -12.40
N GLU A 239 3.93 -26.15 -11.15
CA GLU A 239 2.60 -26.42 -10.61
C GLU A 239 1.78 -25.14 -10.49
N TRP A 240 2.38 -24.04 -10.01
CA TRP A 240 1.71 -22.75 -9.96
C TRP A 240 1.39 -22.22 -11.36
N PHE A 241 2.30 -22.35 -12.34
CA PHE A 241 1.99 -22.03 -13.75
C PHE A 241 0.88 -22.90 -14.34
N GLY A 242 0.73 -24.14 -13.87
CA GLY A 242 -0.41 -25.01 -14.19
C GLY A 242 -1.70 -24.43 -13.62
N ARG A 243 -1.70 -24.09 -12.33
CA ARG A 243 -2.85 -23.51 -11.61
C ARG A 243 -3.30 -22.18 -12.18
N PHE A 244 -2.39 -21.27 -12.50
CA PHE A 244 -2.75 -19.99 -13.12
C PHE A 244 -3.36 -20.16 -14.51
N ARG A 245 -2.87 -21.13 -15.30
CA ARG A 245 -3.50 -21.47 -16.58
C ARG A 245 -4.91 -22.02 -16.40
N GLU A 246 -5.11 -22.85 -15.38
CA GLU A 246 -6.42 -23.39 -15.00
C GLU A 246 -7.38 -22.24 -14.61
N ILE A 247 -6.96 -21.38 -13.66
CA ILE A 247 -7.70 -20.20 -13.18
C ILE A 247 -8.05 -19.23 -14.32
N ALA A 248 -7.09 -18.95 -15.20
CA ALA A 248 -7.31 -18.07 -16.35
C ALA A 248 -8.22 -18.70 -17.43
N SER A 249 -8.32 -20.03 -17.48
CA SER A 249 -9.14 -20.74 -18.47
C SER A 249 -10.59 -21.02 -18.04
N GLU A 250 -10.88 -20.96 -16.73
CA GLU A 250 -12.17 -21.41 -16.17
C GLU A 250 -13.01 -20.29 -15.50
N GLU A 251 -12.63 -19.01 -15.66
CA GLU A 251 -13.26 -17.82 -15.07
C GLU A 251 -13.16 -17.69 -13.52
N GLY A 252 -12.36 -16.72 -13.07
CA GLY A 252 -12.44 -16.10 -11.73
C GLY A 252 -11.71 -16.80 -10.57
N VAL A 253 -11.11 -16.00 -9.68
CA VAL A 253 -10.58 -16.47 -8.39
C VAL A 253 -11.76 -16.79 -7.46
N TRP A 254 -12.14 -18.07 -7.38
CA TRP A 254 -13.19 -18.50 -6.46
C TRP A 254 -12.71 -18.41 -5.00
N THR A 255 -13.54 -17.81 -4.14
CA THR A 255 -13.34 -17.84 -2.68
C THR A 255 -13.29 -19.28 -2.18
N ILE A 256 -12.17 -19.65 -1.57
CA ILE A 256 -11.99 -20.94 -0.90
C ILE A 256 -12.94 -20.98 0.32
N PRO A 257 -13.89 -21.93 0.41
CA PRO A 257 -14.64 -22.11 1.65
C PRO A 257 -13.69 -22.56 2.77
N PRO A 258 -13.94 -22.17 4.04
CA PRO A 258 -13.02 -22.46 5.13
C PRO A 258 -12.74 -23.97 5.24
N TYR A 259 -11.46 -24.31 5.21
CA TYR A 259 -10.89 -25.65 5.15
C TYR A 259 -11.66 -26.73 5.93
N SER A 260 -12.02 -27.81 5.24
CA SER A 260 -12.14 -29.12 5.88
C SER A 260 -10.73 -29.63 6.17
N THR A 261 -10.31 -29.61 7.43
CA THR A 261 -9.10 -30.31 7.87
C THR A 261 -9.31 -31.81 7.77
N SER A 262 -8.63 -32.49 6.83
CA SER A 262 -8.32 -33.90 6.96
C SER A 262 -6.80 -34.06 7.07
N CYS A 263 -6.39 -34.56 8.23
CA CYS A 263 -5.01 -34.74 8.63
C CYS A 263 -4.35 -35.88 7.84
N VAL A 264 -3.09 -35.68 7.48
CA VAL A 264 -2.18 -36.71 6.97
C VAL A 264 -1.88 -37.73 8.09
N THR A 265 -1.98 -39.03 7.79
CA THR A 265 -1.33 -40.08 8.60
C THR A 265 0.07 -40.40 8.05
N PRO A 266 1.09 -40.55 8.91
CA PRO A 266 2.42 -40.96 8.49
C PRO A 266 2.64 -42.48 8.64
N CYS A 267 3.46 -43.02 7.73
CA CYS A 267 4.26 -44.23 7.85
C CYS A 267 3.61 -45.60 7.56
N GLY A 268 4.19 -46.30 6.56
CA GLY A 268 4.73 -47.64 6.81
C GLY A 268 4.17 -48.81 6.00
N THR A 269 4.88 -49.15 4.92
CA THR A 269 5.16 -50.54 4.44
C THR A 269 4.20 -51.20 3.43
N PHE A 270 4.75 -51.36 2.21
CA PHE A 270 4.63 -52.43 1.19
C PHE A 270 3.28 -52.93 0.64
N CYS A 271 3.15 -52.73 -0.69
CA CYS A 271 2.39 -53.45 -1.75
C CYS A 271 2.40 -55.00 -1.61
N PRO A 272 1.46 -55.79 -2.22
CA PRO A 272 1.05 -55.64 -3.63
C PRO A 272 -0.38 -56.07 -4.05
N HIS A 273 -0.71 -55.70 -5.29
CA HIS A 273 -1.67 -56.29 -6.25
C HIS A 273 -2.96 -56.99 -5.74
N SER A 274 -4.13 -56.51 -6.18
CA SER A 274 -4.89 -57.10 -7.31
C SER A 274 -6.33 -56.59 -7.39
N ASN A 275 -6.82 -56.61 -8.63
CA ASN A 275 -8.15 -56.40 -9.20
C ASN A 275 -9.42 -56.47 -8.31
N THR A 276 -10.39 -55.64 -8.76
CA THR A 276 -11.84 -55.91 -8.91
C THR A 276 -12.81 -55.85 -7.73
N THR A 277 -13.91 -55.15 -8.03
CA THR A 277 -15.34 -55.38 -7.69
C THR A 277 -15.88 -54.99 -6.31
N ASN A 278 -16.89 -54.10 -6.39
CA ASN A 278 -18.23 -54.14 -5.79
C ASN A 278 -18.41 -54.44 -4.30
N GLY A 279 -19.26 -53.63 -3.67
CA GLY A 279 -20.28 -54.14 -2.76
C GLY A 279 -20.29 -53.50 -1.39
N ASP A 280 -21.38 -52.78 -1.14
CA ASP A 280 -22.02 -52.52 0.15
C ASP A 280 -21.68 -53.50 1.28
N ASP A 281 -21.51 -52.99 2.49
CA ASP A 281 -22.50 -53.11 3.56
C ASP A 281 -21.92 -52.71 4.93
N GLY A 282 -22.80 -52.16 5.78
CA GLY A 282 -22.81 -52.55 7.19
C GLY A 282 -21.95 -51.74 8.16
N ASN A 283 -22.51 -50.61 8.61
CA ASN A 283 -22.89 -50.36 10.01
C ASN A 283 -22.04 -51.01 11.11
N GLU A 284 -21.38 -50.22 11.97
CA GLU A 284 -21.54 -50.35 13.43
C GLU A 284 -20.86 -49.21 14.23
N THR A 285 -21.66 -48.67 15.12
CA THR A 285 -21.40 -47.66 16.15
C THR A 285 -20.69 -48.24 17.38
N ALA A 286 -19.74 -47.50 17.96
CA ALA A 286 -19.36 -47.42 19.40
C ALA A 286 -17.90 -46.89 19.47
N GLU A 287 -17.40 -46.11 20.43
CA GLU A 287 -17.90 -45.52 21.67
C GLU A 287 -16.87 -44.46 22.10
N LYS A 288 -17.35 -43.43 22.81
CA LYS A 288 -16.73 -42.61 23.86
C LYS A 288 -15.18 -42.60 24.00
N GLU A 289 -14.60 -41.40 23.98
CA GLU A 289 -14.01 -40.81 25.19
C GLU A 289 -13.73 -39.31 25.00
N LYS A 290 -14.18 -38.48 25.96
CA LYS A 290 -13.72 -37.10 26.15
C LYS A 290 -12.51 -37.14 27.08
N ARG A 291 -11.41 -36.46 26.73
CA ARG A 291 -10.54 -35.84 27.75
C ARG A 291 -9.82 -34.60 27.20
N PRO A 292 -9.76 -33.50 27.99
CA PRO A 292 -9.15 -32.21 27.63
C PRO A 292 -7.72 -32.08 28.16
N LEU A 293 -7.00 -31.04 27.73
CA LEU A 293 -5.77 -30.38 28.27
C LEU A 293 -4.92 -29.96 27.05
N GLY A 294 -4.43 -28.74 26.86
CA GLY A 294 -4.04 -27.72 27.83
C GLY A 294 -2.55 -27.38 27.61
N ALA A 295 -2.28 -26.10 27.36
CA ALA A 295 -0.99 -25.39 27.54
C ALA A 295 0.22 -25.67 26.60
N GLY A 296 0.65 -24.61 25.91
CA GLY A 296 2.06 -24.18 25.93
C GLY A 296 2.83 -24.18 24.60
N PHE A 297 3.85 -23.32 24.54
CA PHE A 297 4.87 -23.06 23.50
C PHE A 297 4.47 -22.03 22.42
N ALA A 298 4.82 -20.74 22.49
CA ALA A 298 6.11 -20.04 22.65
C ALA A 298 7.01 -20.05 21.40
N ARG A 299 7.23 -18.84 20.86
CA ARG A 299 8.38 -18.33 20.07
C ARG A 299 8.82 -19.11 18.82
N TYR A 300 8.67 -18.46 17.66
CA TYR A 300 9.68 -18.50 16.60
C TYR A 300 10.04 -17.08 16.17
N GLN A 301 11.23 -16.64 16.61
CA GLN A 301 12.01 -15.56 16.01
C GLN A 301 12.79 -16.13 14.82
N ASN A 302 12.93 -15.30 13.78
CA ASN A 302 13.97 -15.29 12.74
C ASN A 302 14.13 -16.52 11.84
N LEU A 303 13.91 -16.32 10.54
CA LEU A 303 14.67 -16.94 9.44
C LEU A 303 14.25 -16.33 8.09
N TYR A 304 14.80 -15.17 7.71
CA TYR A 304 15.01 -14.83 6.29
C TYR A 304 16.27 -13.96 6.17
N GLU A 305 17.38 -14.60 5.81
CA GLU A 305 18.53 -13.95 5.19
C GLU A 305 18.12 -13.53 3.77
N ILE A 306 18.12 -12.23 3.50
CA ILE A 306 17.97 -11.68 2.15
C ILE A 306 19.31 -11.92 1.43
N ARG A 307 19.35 -12.89 0.51
CA ARG A 307 20.45 -12.98 -0.46
C ARG A 307 20.15 -12.03 -1.63
N SER A 308 20.93 -10.96 -1.70
CA SER A 308 21.02 -10.04 -2.83
C SER A 308 21.42 -10.78 -4.11
N PHE A 309 20.54 -10.81 -5.11
CA PHE A 309 20.87 -11.22 -6.47
C PHE A 309 21.20 -9.97 -7.30
N TYR A 310 22.49 -9.66 -7.39
CA TYR A 310 23.06 -8.93 -8.53
C TYR A 310 24.27 -9.73 -9.01
N GLN A 311 24.18 -10.28 -10.22
CA GLN A 311 25.30 -10.65 -11.08
C GLN A 311 25.04 -10.04 -12.45
#